data_AF-A0A377ZY87-F1
#
_entry.id   AF-A0A377ZY87-F1
#
_cell.length_a   1.000
_cell.length_b   1.000
_cell.length_c   1.000
_cell.angle_alpha   90.00
_cell.angle_beta   90.00
_cell.angle_gamma   90.00
#
_symmetry.space_group_name_H-M   'P 1'
#
loop_
_entity.id
_entity.type
_entity.pdbx_description
1 polymer ?
#
loop_
_entity_poly.entity_id
_entity_poly.type
_entity_poly.pdbx_seq_one_letter_code
_entity_poly.pdbx_strand_id
1 'polypeptide(L)' 'MTGEAPSSKLLDCVIEMARTLSLRIIAEGVETQAQLEYLNRQNIHLLQGYYFWKPMPYVALVMLLLSKPKARIIEQ' A
#
# COMPACT_ATOMS: atom_id res chain seq x y z
N MET A 1 15.80 8.23 -24.19
CA MET A 1 16.41 7.49 -23.07
C MET A 1 15.72 7.94 -21.80
N THR A 2 14.65 7.25 -21.41
CA THR A 2 13.91 7.56 -20.18
C THR A 2 14.72 7.07 -19.00
N GLY A 3 15.16 8.00 -18.15
CA GLY A 3 15.89 7.71 -16.92
C GLY A 3 14.97 7.08 -15.88
N GLU A 4 14.65 5.79 -16.04
CA GLU A 4 14.05 5.02 -14.97
C GLU A 4 15.04 4.91 -13.82
N ALA A 5 14.67 5.43 -12.66
CA ALA A 5 15.50 5.36 -11.47
C ALA A 5 15.79 3.89 -11.13
N PRO A 6 17.01 3.54 -10.67
CA PRO A 6 17.40 2.16 -10.36
C PRO A 6 16.49 1.44 -9.36
N SER A 7 15.63 2.16 -8.62
CA SER A 7 14.68 1.58 -7.67
C SER A 7 13.51 0.83 -8.34
N SER A 8 13.11 1.16 -9.57
CA SER A 8 11.95 0.51 -10.21
C SER A 8 12.21 -0.96 -10.53
N LYS A 9 13.40 -1.29 -11.05
CA LYS A 9 13.76 -2.68 -11.39
C LYS A 9 13.86 -3.58 -10.16
N LEU A 10 14.36 -3.05 -9.04
CA LEU A 10 14.39 -3.80 -7.78
C LEU A 10 12.96 -4.07 -7.28
N LEU A 11 12.09 -3.07 -7.36
CA LEU A 11 10.70 -3.20 -6.97
C LEU A 11 9.99 -4.27 -7.81
N ASP A 12 10.18 -4.26 -9.13
CA ASP A 12 9.61 -5.27 -10.03
C ASP A 12 10.10 -6.70 -9.66
N CYS A 13 11.39 -6.87 -9.37
CA CYS A 13 11.94 -8.15 -8.90
C CYS A 13 11.30 -8.63 -7.59
N VAL A 14 11.10 -7.73 -6.61
CA VAL A 14 10.46 -8.07 -5.33
C VAL A 14 9.00 -8.45 -5.52
N ILE A 15 8.28 -7.73 -6.37
CA ILE A 15 6.88 -8.02 -6.71
C ILE A 15 6.79 -9.40 -7.34
N GLU A 16 7.65 -9.71 -8.30
CA GLU A 16 7.63 -11.00 -8.99
C GLU A 16 8.00 -12.17 -8.07
N MET A 17 8.98 -11.96 -7.18
CA MET A 17 9.34 -12.93 -6.16
C MET A 17 8.16 -13.22 -5.22
N ALA A 18 7.49 -12.18 -4.71
CA ALA A 18 6.35 -12.34 -3.82
C ALA A 18 5.18 -13.05 -4.52
N ARG A 19 4.89 -12.74 -5.79
CA ARG A 19 3.89 -13.45 -6.60
C ARG A 19 4.22 -14.92 -6.75
N THR A 20 5.47 -15.23 -7.11
CA THR A 20 5.96 -16.61 -7.28
C THR A 20 5.79 -17.43 -5.99
N LEU A 21 6.05 -16.80 -4.85
CA LEU A 21 5.93 -17.42 -3.54
C LEU A 21 4.51 -17.36 -2.95
N SER A 22 3.52 -16.83 -3.69
CA SER A 22 2.15 -16.62 -3.23
C SER A 22 2.07 -15.83 -1.91
N LEU A 23 2.96 -14.85 -1.74
CA LEU A 23 3.01 -13.97 -0.58
C LEU A 23 2.14 -12.73 -0.78
N ARG A 24 1.52 -12.27 0.30
CA ARG A 24 0.87 -10.96 0.32
C ARG A 24 1.92 -9.87 0.46
N ILE A 25 1.73 -8.77 -0.26
CA ILE A 25 2.61 -7.60 -0.22
C ILE A 25 1.90 -6.47 0.51
N ILE A 26 2.59 -5.85 1.48
CA ILE A 26 2.21 -4.56 2.05
C ILE A 26 3.21 -3.52 1.52
N ALA A 27 2.73 -2.53 0.78
CA ALA A 27 3.58 -1.42 0.34
C ALA A 27 3.49 -0.25 1.33
N GLU A 28 4.59 0.03 2.02
CA GLU A 28 4.72 1.12 2.98
C GLU A 28 5.31 2.39 2.33
N GLY A 29 5.03 3.55 2.91
CA GLY A 29 5.57 4.83 2.44
C GLY A 29 4.84 5.44 1.24
N VAL A 30 3.55 5.13 1.04
CA VAL A 30 2.73 5.76 -0.01
C VAL A 30 2.38 7.20 0.39
N GLU A 31 2.90 8.18 -0.34
CA GLU A 31 2.71 9.61 -0.03
C GLU A 31 1.95 10.37 -1.13
N THR A 32 1.94 9.84 -2.35
CA THR A 32 1.37 10.51 -3.53
C THR A 32 0.36 9.65 -4.27
N GLN A 33 -0.57 10.30 -4.98
CA GLN A 33 -1.53 9.65 -5.87
C GLN A 33 -0.83 8.79 -6.94
N ALA A 34 0.26 9.28 -7.51
CA ALA A 34 0.99 8.55 -8.56
C ALA A 34 1.58 7.22 -8.05
N GLN A 35 2.08 7.18 -6.81
CA GLN A 35 2.54 5.95 -6.15
C GLN A 35 1.38 4.98 -5.91
N LEU A 36 0.26 5.47 -5.39
CA LEU A 36 -0.96 4.67 -5.19
C LEU A 36 -1.41 4.01 -6.49
N GLU A 37 -1.51 4.78 -7.57
CA GLU A 37 -1.94 4.28 -8.87
C GLU A 37 -0.98 3.25 -9.46
N TYR A 38 0.33 3.46 -9.30
CA TYR A 38 1.33 2.47 -9.72
C TYR A 38 1.16 1.15 -8.96
N LEU A 39 1.02 1.19 -7.63
CA LEU A 39 0.88 -0.01 -6.79
C LEU A 39 -0.44 -0.75 -7.07
N ASN A 40 -1.52 -0.01 -7.30
CA ASN A 40 -2.81 -0.60 -7.71
C ASN A 40 -2.72 -1.33 -9.06
N ARG A 41 -2.00 -0.76 -10.05
CA ARG A 41 -1.76 -1.44 -11.34
C ARG A 41 -0.95 -2.74 -11.19
N GLN A 42 -0.19 -2.89 -10.11
CA GLN A 42 0.56 -4.10 -9.77
C GLN A 42 -0.24 -5.10 -8.93
N ASN A 43 -1.55 -4.87 -8.71
CA ASN A 43 -2.41 -5.66 -7.83
C ASN A 43 -1.92 -5.72 -6.37
N ILE A 44 -1.28 -4.66 -5.90
CA ILE A 44 -0.89 -4.50 -4.49
C ILE A 44 -1.95 -3.64 -3.81
N HIS A 45 -2.72 -4.27 -2.91
CA HIS A 45 -3.89 -3.62 -2.29
C HIS A 45 -3.71 -3.31 -0.81
N LEU A 46 -2.69 -3.90 -0.15
CA LEU A 46 -2.34 -3.54 1.22
C LEU A 46 -1.32 -2.41 1.16
N LEU A 47 -1.77 -1.20 1.50
CA LEU A 47 -1.01 0.02 1.31
C LEU A 47 -1.00 0.82 2.61
N GLN A 48 0.17 1.36 2.97
CA GLN A 48 0.34 2.23 4.11
C GLN A 48 1.17 3.45 3.71
N GLY A 49 0.76 4.62 4.19
CA GLY A 49 1.57 5.83 4.07
C GLY A 49 0.77 7.09 4.32
N TYR A 50 1.47 8.23 4.28
CA TYR A 50 0.89 9.54 4.61
C TYR A 50 -0.17 10.00 3.62
N TYR A 51 -0.21 9.42 2.42
CA TYR A 51 -1.32 9.61 1.49
C TYR A 51 -2.67 9.28 2.14
N PHE A 52 -2.70 8.25 3.00
CA PHE A 52 -3.91 7.86 3.72
C PHE A 52 -4.00 8.61 5.06
N TRP A 53 -3.09 8.27 5.97
CA TRP A 53 -3.06 8.80 7.33
C TRP A 53 -1.64 8.79 7.86
N LYS A 54 -1.27 9.84 8.60
CA LYS A 54 -0.05 9.84 9.40
C LYS A 54 -0.21 8.93 10.63
N PRO A 55 0.88 8.41 11.23
CA PRO A 55 0.86 7.83 12.55
C PRO A 55 0.12 8.74 13.52
N MET A 56 -0.82 8.17 14.28
CA MET A 56 -1.70 8.91 15.16
C MET A 56 -1.83 8.22 16.51
N PRO A 57 -2.15 8.96 17.59
CA PRO A 57 -2.42 8.35 18.88
C PRO A 57 -3.61 7.38 18.83
N TYR A 58 -3.62 6.42 19.74
CA TYR A 58 -4.69 5.41 19.86
C TYR A 58 -6.10 6.02 19.83
N VAL A 59 -6.33 7.10 20.59
CA VAL A 59 -7.65 7.76 20.66
C VAL A 59 -8.08 8.29 19.29
N ALA A 60 -7.16 8.89 18.53
CA ALA A 60 -7.45 9.39 17.20
C ALA A 60 -7.78 8.26 16.22
N LEU A 61 -7.06 7.13 16.32
CA LEU A 61 -7.34 5.93 15.54
C LEU A 61 -8.74 5.38 15.83
N VAL A 62 -9.13 5.26 17.11
CA VAL A 62 -10.47 4.76 17.49
C VAL A 62 -11.56 5.68 16.95
N MET A 63 -11.40 7.00 17.10
CA MET A 63 -12.36 7.98 16.56
C MET A 63 -12.48 7.88 15.03
N LEU A 64 -11.35 7.73 14.33
CA LEU A 64 -11.35 7.52 12.88
C LEU A 64 -12.11 6.24 12.50
N LEU A 65 -11.84 5.12 13.15
CA LEU A 65 -12.51 3.84 12.87
C LEU A 65 -14.02 3.92 13.10
N LEU A 66 -14.45 4.59 14.18
CA LEU A 66 -15.87 4.78 14.49
C LEU A 66 -16.57 5.76 13.54
N SER A 67 -15.84 6.69 12.92
CA SER A 67 -16.40 7.65 11.95
C SER A 67 -16.70 7.03 10.57
N LYS A 68 -16.11 5.86 10.27
CA LYS A 68 -16.28 5.20 8.97
C LYS A 68 -17.51 4.28 8.99
N PRO A 69 -18.19 4.11 7.85
CA PRO A 69 -19.25 3.11 7.75
C PRO A 69 -18.69 1.72 8.08
N LYS A 70 -19.52 0.88 8.72
CA LYS A 70 -19.14 -0.49 9.06
C LYS A 70 -18.73 -1.23 7.77
N ALA A 71 -17.44 -1.56 7.67
CA ALA A 71 -16.94 -2.39 6.59
C ALA A 71 -17.33 -3.85 6.84
N ARG A 72 -17.66 -4.57 5.78
CA ARG A 72 -17.79 -6.03 5.84
C ARG A 72 -16.38 -6.60 6.04
N ILE A 73 -16.16 -7.31 7.13
CA ILE A 73 -14.93 -8.10 7.29
C ILE A 73 -15.06 -9.28 6.32
N ILE A 74 -14.17 -9.32 5.33
CA ILE A 74 -14.04 -10.45 4.41
C ILE A 74 -12.90 -11.29 4.99
N GLU A 75 -13.23 -12.48 5.49
CA GLU A 75 -12.21 -13.47 5.82
C GLU A 75 -11.60 -13.98 4.50
N GLN A 76 -10.28 -13.88 4.39
CA GLN A 76 -9.49 -14.51 3.32
C GLN A 76 -9.08 -15.90 3.75
#